data_AF-A0A842JYY4-F1
#
_entry.id   AF-A0A842JYY4-F1
#
_cell.length_a   1.000
_cell.length_b   1.000
_cell.length_c   1.000
_cell.angle_alpha   90.00
_cell.angle_beta   90.00
_cell.angle_gamma   90.00
#
_symmetry.space_group_name_H-M   'P 1'
#
loop_
_entity.id
_entity.type
_entity.pdbx_description
1 polymer ?
#
loop_
_entity_poly.entity_id
_entity_poly.type
_entity_poly.pdbx_seq_one_letter_code
_entity_poly.pdbx_strand_id
1 'polypeptide(L)'
;MRTLLGMYVLGRLGDTETAALLAHLDGCRVCRAELSELTPVAAALGQADPDRLGEPAPTPPPTLPDTIFAGIDRERGRRRYRRAAALAGAAVVALGLLTGGFFLRGLVPAGNPGQQVSFTVNSAGVVASAEVENRAWGTGISLDVTGLPQGERYNVWLQRPDGSRMNAGSFIAGGDRKMSMQLAVGLPMSDATMLGVSAPGDDRPLLAANLPT
;
A
#
# COMPACT_ATOMS: atom_id res chain seq x y z
N MET A 1 43.78 4.25 12.77
CA MET A 1 42.68 4.38 11.77
C MET A 1 42.21 3.03 11.25
N ARG A 2 43.08 2.12 10.79
CA ARG A 2 42.66 0.78 10.30
C ARG A 2 41.81 -0.02 11.30
N THR A 3 42.18 -0.03 12.58
CA THR A 3 41.39 -0.69 13.65
C THR A 3 39.99 -0.09 13.84
N LEU A 4 39.82 1.23 13.63
CA LEU A 4 38.52 1.90 13.73
C LEU A 4 37.60 1.54 12.57
N LEU A 5 38.13 1.33 11.36
CA LEU A 5 37.36 0.87 10.20
C LEU A 5 36.74 -0.52 10.46
N GLY A 6 37.52 -1.45 11.01
CA GLY A 6 37.04 -2.78 11.37
C GLY A 6 35.94 -2.75 12.42
N MET A 7 36.12 -1.95 13.47
CA MET A 7 35.09 -1.77 14.51
C MET A 7 33.83 -1.08 13.98
N TYR A 8 33.98 -0.13 13.07
CA TYR A 8 32.87 0.56 12.40
C TYR A 8 32.03 -0.39 11.54
N VAL A 9 32.64 -1.20 10.67
CA VAL A 9 31.88 -2.16 9.83
C VAL A 9 31.19 -3.26 10.63
N LEU A 10 31.69 -3.56 11.83
CA LEU A 10 31.08 -4.50 12.77
C LEU A 10 30.07 -3.84 13.73
N GLY A 11 29.85 -2.52 13.61
CA GLY A 11 28.92 -1.77 14.47
C GLY A 11 29.32 -1.71 15.94
N ARG A 12 30.62 -1.73 16.24
CA ARG A 12 31.18 -1.74 17.62
C ARG A 12 31.81 -0.42 18.05
N LEU A 13 31.64 0.64 17.26
CA LEU A 13 32.24 1.94 17.51
C LEU A 13 31.27 2.84 18.28
N GLY A 14 31.77 3.64 19.23
CA GLY A 14 30.94 4.64 19.93
C GLY A 14 30.59 5.85 19.05
N ASP A 15 29.65 6.68 19.48
CA ASP A 15 29.16 7.83 18.69
C ASP A 15 30.28 8.87 18.39
N THR A 16 31.10 9.17 19.39
CA THR A 16 32.21 10.14 19.27
C THR A 16 33.29 9.65 18.32
N GLU A 17 33.62 8.36 18.39
CA GLU A 17 34.58 7.70 17.52
C GLU A 17 34.05 7.57 16.09
N THR A 18 32.74 7.34 15.94
CA THR A 18 32.06 7.29 14.64
C THR A 18 32.11 8.65 13.95
N ALA A 19 31.79 9.73 14.67
CA ALA A 19 31.89 11.09 14.13
C ALA A 19 33.33 11.42 13.69
N ALA A 20 34.34 11.08 14.50
CA ALA A 20 35.74 11.28 14.15
C ALA A 20 36.17 10.46 12.92
N LEU A 21 35.68 9.23 12.79
CA LEU A 21 35.99 8.37 11.65
C LEU A 21 35.34 8.88 10.36
N LEU A 22 34.08 9.30 10.40
CA LEU A 22 33.37 9.85 9.25
C LEU A 22 34.06 11.13 8.74
N ALA A 23 34.42 12.05 9.66
CA ALA A 23 35.18 13.25 9.30
C ALA A 23 36.53 12.92 8.63
N HIS A 24 37.19 11.84 9.02
CA HIS A 24 38.41 11.38 8.36
C HIS A 24 38.15 10.79 6.97
N LEU A 25 37.05 10.04 6.80
CA LEU A 25 36.66 9.42 5.52
C LEU A 25 36.33 10.47 4.44
N ASP A 26 35.82 11.64 4.83
CA ASP A 26 35.60 12.76 3.92
C ASP A 26 36.89 13.20 3.22
N GLY A 27 38.01 13.22 3.95
CA GLY A 27 39.31 13.65 3.44
C GLY A 27 40.20 12.54 2.87
N CYS A 28 39.97 11.28 3.24
CA CYS A 28 40.92 10.20 2.97
C CYS A 28 40.39 9.14 1.99
N ARG A 29 40.84 9.20 0.74
CA ARG A 29 40.49 8.20 -0.30
C ARG A 29 40.99 6.78 0.01
N VAL A 30 42.12 6.64 0.69
CA VAL A 30 42.72 5.33 1.02
C VAL A 30 41.86 4.59 2.04
N CYS A 31 41.42 5.29 3.09
CA CYS A 31 40.54 4.70 4.10
C CYS A 31 39.14 4.39 3.57
N ARG A 32 38.64 5.18 2.59
CA ARG A 32 37.40 4.84 1.87
C ARG A 32 37.53 3.57 1.02
N ALA A 33 38.66 3.40 0.34
CA ALA A 33 38.94 2.18 -0.41
C ALA A 33 39.01 0.96 0.53
N GLU A 34 39.75 1.07 1.63
CA GLU A 34 39.84 -0.01 2.63
C GLU A 34 38.47 -0.32 3.26
N LEU A 35 37.64 0.70 3.56
CA LEU A 35 36.27 0.48 4.03
C LEU A 35 35.43 -0.31 3.03
N SER A 36 35.57 -0.01 1.73
CA SER A 36 34.84 -0.72 0.67
C SER A 36 35.28 -2.17 0.52
N GLU A 37 36.55 -2.49 0.79
CA GLU A 37 37.06 -3.86 0.81
C GLU A 37 36.57 -4.63 2.05
N LEU A 38 36.46 -3.97 3.20
CA LEU A 38 36.04 -4.61 4.45
C LEU A 38 34.52 -4.83 4.55
N THR A 39 33.71 -3.96 3.94
CA THR A 39 32.25 -4.03 3.99
C THR A 39 31.66 -5.38 3.56
N PRO A 40 32.03 -5.98 2.40
CA PRO A 40 31.49 -7.28 2.00
C PRO A 40 31.92 -8.42 2.95
N VAL A 41 33.13 -8.36 3.51
CA VAL A 41 33.62 -9.34 4.49
C VAL A 41 32.80 -9.27 5.78
N ALA A 42 32.55 -8.06 6.30
CA ALA A 42 31.72 -7.86 7.47
C ALA A 42 30.27 -8.31 7.24
N ALA A 43 29.71 -8.05 6.04
CA ALA A 43 28.38 -8.53 5.66
C ALA A 43 28.29 -10.05 5.62
N ALA A 44 29.32 -10.74 5.12
CA ALA A 44 29.40 -12.20 5.14
C ALA A 44 29.52 -12.75 6.57
N LEU A 45 30.34 -12.12 7.42
CA LEU A 45 30.45 -12.48 8.83
C LEU A 45 29.14 -12.28 9.61
N GLY A 46 28.35 -11.25 9.27
CA GLY A 46 27.04 -11.01 9.89
C GLY A 46 25.99 -12.08 9.57
N GLN A 47 26.22 -12.92 8.55
CA GLN A 47 25.34 -14.06 8.22
C GLN A 47 25.78 -15.35 8.93
N ALA A 48 26.96 -15.35 9.54
CA ALA A 48 27.45 -16.52 10.26
C ALA A 48 26.71 -16.65 11.59
N ASP A 49 26.23 -17.86 11.87
CA ASP A 49 25.68 -18.25 13.15
C ASP A 49 26.82 -18.80 14.01
N PRO A 50 27.30 -18.08 15.06
CA PRO A 50 28.46 -18.48 15.84
C PRO A 50 28.24 -19.82 16.56
N ASP A 51 26.99 -20.15 16.89
CA ASP A 51 26.64 -21.39 17.58
C ASP A 51 26.65 -22.61 16.66
N ARG A 52 26.69 -22.38 15.34
CA ARG A 52 26.72 -23.44 14.31
C ARG A 52 28.07 -23.58 13.62
N LEU A 53 29.11 -22.91 14.13
CA LEU A 53 30.46 -23.02 13.59
C LEU A 53 30.99 -24.44 13.79
N GLY A 54 31.03 -25.22 12.71
CA GLY A 54 31.49 -26.61 12.70
C GLY A 54 30.37 -27.65 12.59
N GLU A 55 29.11 -27.21 12.61
CA GLU A 55 27.99 -28.08 12.26
C GLU A 55 27.91 -28.27 10.73
N PRO A 56 27.52 -29.45 10.23
CA PRO A 56 27.18 -29.61 8.83
C PRO A 56 26.06 -28.65 8.45
N ALA A 57 26.18 -27.99 7.30
CA ALA A 57 25.12 -27.13 6.79
C ALA A 57 23.80 -27.93 6.74
N PRO A 58 22.67 -27.38 7.24
CA PRO A 58 21.40 -28.08 7.20
C PRO A 58 21.03 -28.35 5.74
N THR A 59 20.90 -29.63 5.39
CA THR A 59 20.45 -30.01 4.05
C THR A 59 18.97 -29.68 3.92
N PRO A 60 18.58 -28.75 3.03
CA PRO A 60 17.17 -28.47 2.79
C PRO A 60 16.48 -29.72 2.23
N PRO A 61 15.19 -29.94 2.53
CA PRO A 61 14.46 -31.07 1.97
C PRO A 61 14.45 -30.98 0.43
N PRO A 62 14.55 -32.11 -0.29
CA PRO A 62 14.68 -32.12 -1.74
C PRO A 62 13.43 -31.56 -2.45
N THR A 63 12.30 -31.49 -1.75
CA THR A 63 11.03 -30.93 -2.24
C THR A 63 10.95 -29.41 -2.14
N LEU A 64 11.90 -28.76 -1.45
CA LEU A 64 11.87 -27.31 -1.24
C LEU A 64 11.87 -26.52 -2.56
N PRO A 65 12.71 -26.84 -3.57
CA PRO A 65 12.66 -26.15 -4.85
C PRO A 65 11.30 -26.29 -5.53
N ASP A 66 10.75 -27.51 -5.59
CA ASP A 66 9.46 -27.77 -6.23
C ASP A 66 8.32 -27.01 -5.54
N THR A 67 8.33 -26.93 -4.20
CA THR A 67 7.33 -26.16 -3.46
C THR A 67 7.41 -24.65 -3.74
N ILE A 68 8.63 -24.11 -3.86
CA ILE A 68 8.87 -22.70 -4.19
C ILE A 68 8.41 -22.41 -5.61
N PHE A 69 8.82 -23.23 -6.58
CA PHE A 69 8.44 -23.06 -7.99
C PHE A 69 6.93 -23.24 -8.19
N ALA A 70 6.31 -24.23 -7.55
CA ALA A 70 4.85 -24.39 -7.56
C ALA A 70 4.14 -23.17 -6.96
N GLY A 71 4.70 -22.56 -5.90
CA GLY A 71 4.20 -21.31 -5.35
C GLY A 71 4.27 -20.15 -6.35
N ILE A 72 5.42 -19.97 -7.01
CA ILE A 72 5.64 -18.94 -8.02
C ILE A 72 4.72 -19.12 -9.23
N ASP A 73 4.55 -20.36 -9.70
CA ASP A 73 3.70 -20.67 -10.86
C ASP A 73 2.22 -20.51 -10.55
N ARG A 74 1.78 -20.84 -9.32
CA ARG A 74 0.40 -20.53 -8.87
C ARG A 74 0.14 -19.02 -8.85
N GLU A 75 1.11 -18.23 -8.40
CA GLU A 75 0.98 -16.76 -8.38
C GLU A 75 0.95 -16.18 -9.81
N ARG A 76 1.82 -16.66 -10.71
CA ARG A 76 1.80 -16.31 -12.13
C ARG A 76 0.51 -16.74 -12.82
N GLY A 77 0.02 -17.95 -12.52
CA GLY A 77 -1.24 -18.50 -13.02
C GLY A 77 -2.44 -17.67 -12.59
N ARG A 78 -2.51 -17.28 -11.32
CA ARG A 78 -3.54 -16.35 -10.80
C ARG A 78 -3.53 -15.02 -11.53
N ARG A 79 -2.36 -14.44 -11.79
CA ARG A 79 -2.25 -13.18 -12.54
C ARG A 79 -2.70 -13.33 -14.00
N ARG A 80 -2.32 -14.42 -14.68
CA ARG A 80 -2.78 -14.72 -16.05
C ARG A 80 -4.29 -14.96 -16.09
N TYR A 81 -4.83 -15.72 -15.15
CA TYR A 81 -6.27 -15.96 -15.04
C TYR A 81 -7.05 -14.67 -14.79
N ARG A 82 -6.59 -13.80 -13.88
CA ARG A 82 -7.19 -12.47 -13.65
C ARG A 82 -7.18 -11.60 -14.91
N ARG A 83 -6.09 -11.61 -15.68
CA ARG A 83 -5.99 -10.87 -16.96
C ARG A 83 -6.90 -11.46 -18.04
N ALA A 84 -6.93 -12.79 -18.16
CA ALA A 84 -7.81 -13.47 -19.11
C ALA A 84 -9.29 -13.28 -18.77
N ALA A 85 -9.65 -13.33 -17.49
CA ALA A 85 -11.00 -13.04 -17.00
C ALA A 85 -11.40 -11.58 -17.26
N ALA A 86 -10.47 -10.63 -17.10
CA ALA A 86 -10.73 -9.23 -17.44
C ALA A 86 -10.97 -9.01 -18.95
N LEU A 87 -10.20 -9.68 -19.81
CA LEU A 87 -10.38 -9.62 -21.27
C LEU A 87 -11.66 -10.33 -21.73
N ALA A 88 -11.98 -11.49 -21.15
CA ALA A 88 -13.24 -12.19 -21.41
C ALA A 88 -14.45 -11.37 -20.94
N GLY A 89 -14.35 -10.70 -19.78
CA GLY A 89 -15.37 -9.77 -19.30
C GLY A 89 -15.61 -8.61 -20.27
N ALA A 90 -14.56 -8.02 -20.83
CA ALA A 90 -14.68 -6.95 -21.82
C ALA A 90 -15.38 -7.41 -23.11
N ALA A 91 -15.11 -8.63 -23.59
CA ALA A 91 -15.77 -9.19 -24.77
C ALA A 91 -17.27 -9.46 -24.54
N VAL A 92 -17.65 -9.96 -23.36
CA VAL A 92 -19.06 -10.19 -22.99
C VAL A 92 -19.82 -8.88 -22.83
N VAL A 93 -19.20 -7.83 -22.26
CA VAL A 93 -19.82 -6.49 -22.16
C VAL A 93 -20.04 -5.88 -23.56
N ALA A 94 -19.06 -6.00 -24.47
CA ALA A 94 -19.20 -5.49 -25.83
C ALA A 94 -20.32 -6.19 -26.63
N LEU A 95 -20.45 -7.51 -26.51
CA LEU A 95 -21.54 -8.29 -27.13
C LEU A 95 -22.91 -8.02 -26.46
N GLY A 96 -22.92 -7.82 -25.15
CA GLY A 96 -24.12 -7.48 -24.37
C GLY A 96 -24.66 -6.07 -24.64
N LEU A 97 -23.80 -5.10 -24.92
CA LEU A 97 -24.22 -3.75 -25.30
C LEU A 97 -24.88 -3.70 -26.70
N LEU A 98 -24.51 -4.62 -27.59
CA LEU A 98 -25.04 -4.66 -28.97
C LEU A 98 -26.36 -5.42 -29.11
N THR A 99 -26.64 -6.39 -28.24
CA THR A 99 -27.86 -7.22 -28.32
C THR A 99 -28.78 -7.12 -27.09
N GLY A 100 -28.24 -6.71 -25.93
CA GLY A 100 -28.90 -6.79 -24.63
C GLY A 100 -29.33 -5.47 -23.99
N GLY A 101 -29.10 -4.32 -24.65
CA GLY A 101 -29.52 -3.01 -24.13
C GLY A 101 -31.04 -2.86 -23.93
N PHE A 102 -31.85 -3.69 -24.60
CA PHE A 102 -33.31 -3.63 -24.53
C PHE A 102 -33.94 -4.69 -23.61
N PHE A 103 -33.23 -5.79 -23.28
CA PHE A 103 -33.83 -6.95 -22.58
C PHE A 103 -33.18 -7.33 -21.23
N LEU A 104 -32.00 -6.82 -20.87
CA LEU A 104 -31.26 -7.27 -19.66
C LEU A 104 -31.43 -6.37 -18.43
N ARG A 105 -32.55 -5.65 -18.30
CA ARG A 105 -32.89 -4.90 -17.07
C ARG A 105 -33.26 -5.80 -15.87
N GLY A 106 -33.07 -7.12 -15.96
CA GLY A 106 -33.64 -8.08 -15.00
C GLY A 106 -32.74 -9.18 -14.41
N LEU A 107 -31.45 -9.33 -14.79
CA LEU A 107 -30.73 -10.60 -14.49
C LEU A 107 -29.23 -10.46 -14.09
N VAL A 108 -28.82 -9.37 -13.44
CA VAL A 108 -27.51 -9.34 -12.76
C VAL A 108 -27.68 -9.84 -11.32
N PRO A 109 -26.93 -10.85 -10.85
CA PRO A 109 -26.99 -11.30 -9.46
C PRO A 109 -26.58 -10.16 -8.53
N ALA A 110 -27.48 -9.75 -7.65
CA ALA A 110 -27.22 -8.77 -6.61
C ALA A 110 -26.18 -9.33 -5.63
N GLY A 111 -24.91 -9.00 -5.83
CA GLY A 111 -24.06 -8.68 -4.67
C GLY A 111 -24.71 -7.48 -4.00
N ASN A 112 -24.81 -7.48 -2.67
CA ASN A 112 -25.51 -6.43 -1.91
C ASN A 112 -25.16 -5.06 -2.52
N PRO A 113 -26.15 -4.28 -3.00
CA PRO A 113 -25.86 -3.03 -3.67
C PRO A 113 -25.13 -2.13 -2.66
N GLY A 114 -23.87 -1.80 -2.97
CA GLY A 114 -23.15 -0.77 -2.24
C GLY A 114 -23.98 0.51 -2.31
N GLN A 115 -24.07 1.23 -1.20
CA GLN A 115 -24.85 2.44 -1.15
C GLN A 115 -24.01 3.59 -1.69
N GLN A 116 -24.50 4.22 -2.76
CA GLN A 116 -23.82 5.36 -3.34
C GLN A 116 -24.02 6.60 -2.45
N VAL A 117 -22.93 7.25 -2.09
CA VAL A 117 -22.90 8.43 -1.25
C VAL A 117 -22.21 9.56 -2.01
N SER A 118 -22.90 10.69 -2.16
CA SER A 118 -22.37 11.88 -2.83
C SER A 118 -21.77 12.84 -1.81
N PHE A 119 -20.60 13.39 -2.10
CA PHE A 119 -19.97 14.37 -1.23
C PHE A 119 -20.58 15.75 -1.39
N THR A 120 -20.73 16.45 -0.28
CA THR A 120 -20.84 17.90 -0.26
C THR A 120 -19.44 18.47 -0.42
N VAL A 121 -19.27 19.29 -1.46
CA VAL A 121 -17.97 19.86 -1.83
C VAL A 121 -17.84 21.24 -1.18
N ASN A 122 -16.80 21.44 -0.36
CA ASN A 122 -16.49 22.75 0.23
C ASN A 122 -15.50 23.58 -0.61
N SER A 123 -14.94 23.01 -1.68
CA SER A 123 -13.92 23.64 -2.53
C SER A 123 -14.34 23.67 -4.01
N ALA A 124 -14.40 24.87 -4.59
CA ALA A 124 -14.77 25.05 -6.00
C ALA A 124 -13.84 24.24 -6.94
N GLY A 125 -14.43 23.41 -7.80
CA GLY A 125 -13.69 22.63 -8.82
C GLY A 125 -13.36 21.19 -8.45
N VAL A 126 -13.63 20.74 -7.21
CA VAL A 126 -13.43 19.34 -6.83
C VAL A 126 -14.71 18.52 -7.08
N VAL A 127 -14.59 17.40 -7.79
CA VAL A 127 -15.68 16.45 -8.00
C VAL A 127 -15.32 15.13 -7.34
N ALA A 128 -16.18 14.63 -6.46
CA ALA A 128 -15.98 13.38 -5.77
C ALA A 128 -17.28 12.59 -5.59
N SER A 129 -17.18 11.27 -5.70
CA SER A 129 -18.28 10.34 -5.40
C SER A 129 -17.73 9.10 -4.70
N ALA A 130 -18.46 8.60 -3.71
CA ALA A 130 -18.12 7.34 -3.07
C ALA A 130 -19.25 6.32 -3.20
N GLU A 131 -18.88 5.06 -3.27
CA GLU A 131 -19.77 3.94 -2.98
C GLU A 131 -19.28 3.29 -1.69
N VAL A 132 -20.19 3.09 -0.75
CA VAL A 132 -19.89 2.56 0.57
C VAL A 132 -20.65 1.26 0.74
N GLU A 133 -19.95 0.22 1.18
CA GLU A 133 -20.51 -1.11 1.30
C GLU A 133 -20.25 -1.67 2.70
N ASN A 134 -21.31 -2.16 3.33
CA ASN A 134 -21.21 -2.87 4.60
C ASN A 134 -20.69 -4.30 4.38
N ARG A 135 -19.63 -4.67 5.11
CA ARG A 135 -18.95 -5.96 5.00
C ARG A 135 -18.81 -6.58 6.39
N ALA A 136 -18.62 -7.90 6.45
CA ALA A 136 -18.45 -8.63 7.71
C ALA A 136 -17.24 -8.14 8.54
N TRP A 137 -16.25 -7.53 7.89
CA TRP A 137 -15.05 -6.99 8.52
C TRP A 137 -15.11 -5.47 8.79
N GLY A 138 -16.20 -4.78 8.43
CA GLY A 138 -16.33 -3.32 8.55
C GLY A 138 -16.91 -2.68 7.29
N THR A 139 -16.35 -1.55 6.87
CA THR A 139 -16.87 -0.75 5.76
C THR A 139 -15.87 -0.68 4.62
N GLY A 140 -16.30 -1.10 3.42
CA GLY A 140 -15.58 -0.90 2.18
C GLY A 140 -15.98 0.40 1.51
N ILE A 141 -15.01 1.13 0.95
CA ILE A 141 -15.23 2.42 0.31
C ILE A 141 -14.56 2.40 -1.07
N SER A 142 -15.34 2.63 -2.12
CA SER A 142 -14.85 2.93 -3.46
C SER A 142 -14.98 4.43 -3.69
N LEU A 143 -13.86 5.14 -3.75
CA LEU A 143 -13.83 6.60 -3.86
C LEU A 143 -13.29 7.02 -5.24
N ASP A 144 -14.07 7.82 -5.96
CA ASP A 144 -13.66 8.53 -7.17
C ASP A 144 -13.49 10.01 -6.86
N VAL A 145 -12.37 10.61 -7.26
CA VAL A 145 -12.08 12.03 -7.05
C VAL A 145 -11.36 12.67 -8.24
N THR A 146 -11.63 13.95 -8.50
CA THR A 146 -11.00 14.77 -9.55
C THR A 146 -10.91 16.22 -9.08
N GLY A 147 -9.86 16.95 -9.47
CA GLY A 147 -9.72 18.39 -9.21
C GLY A 147 -9.03 18.75 -7.89
N LEU A 148 -8.41 17.78 -7.21
CA LEU A 148 -7.60 18.05 -6.01
C LEU A 148 -6.17 18.50 -6.38
N PRO A 149 -5.56 19.45 -5.65
CA PRO A 149 -4.17 19.88 -5.84
C PRO A 149 -3.19 18.73 -6.01
N GLN A 150 -2.48 18.70 -7.14
CA GLN A 150 -1.58 17.61 -7.48
C GLN A 150 -0.42 17.48 -6.48
N GLY A 151 -0.07 16.25 -6.13
CA GLY A 151 1.13 15.95 -5.34
C GLY A 151 0.92 16.06 -3.82
N GLU A 152 -0.22 16.58 -3.38
CA GLU A 152 -0.60 16.57 -1.97
C GLU A 152 -1.21 15.23 -1.54
N ARG A 153 -0.97 14.87 -0.27
CA ARG A 153 -1.52 13.66 0.35
C ARG A 153 -2.87 13.98 1.00
N TYR A 154 -3.90 13.23 0.68
CA TYR A 154 -5.20 13.36 1.32
C TYR A 154 -5.52 12.13 2.16
N ASN A 155 -6.13 12.35 3.32
CA ASN A 155 -6.57 11.29 4.21
C ASN A 155 -8.07 11.08 4.06
N VAL A 156 -8.49 9.83 3.95
CA VAL A 156 -9.90 9.44 3.93
C VAL A 156 -10.25 8.86 5.29
N TRP A 157 -11.41 9.19 5.82
CA TRP A 157 -11.83 8.77 7.15
C TRP A 157 -13.34 8.55 7.25
N LEU A 158 -13.74 7.70 8.19
CA LEU A 158 -15.11 7.61 8.68
C LEU A 158 -15.23 8.26 10.06
N GLN A 159 -16.32 8.96 10.32
CA GLN A 159 -16.65 9.52 11.61
C GLN A 159 -17.67 8.64 12.34
N ARG A 160 -17.46 8.45 13.63
CA ARG A 160 -18.38 7.78 14.55
C ARG A 160 -19.44 8.75 15.10
N PRO A 161 -20.52 8.24 15.70
CA PRO A 161 -21.51 9.07 16.42
C PRO A 161 -20.90 9.96 17.53
N ASP A 162 -19.82 9.52 18.17
CA ASP A 162 -19.09 10.28 19.20
C ASP A 162 -18.23 11.43 18.61
N GLY A 163 -18.24 11.60 17.28
CA GLY A 163 -17.47 12.60 16.54
C GLY A 163 -16.02 12.19 16.24
N SER A 164 -15.52 11.10 16.83
CA SER A 164 -14.17 10.59 16.58
C SER A 164 -14.04 10.05 15.15
N ARG A 165 -12.84 10.15 14.58
CA ARG A 165 -12.55 9.74 13.19
C ARG A 165 -11.65 8.52 13.15
N MET A 166 -11.95 7.60 12.26
CA MET A 166 -11.14 6.43 11.93
C MET A 166 -10.57 6.54 10.52
N ASN A 167 -9.27 6.38 10.39
CA ASN A 167 -8.55 6.50 9.12
C ASN A 167 -8.82 5.29 8.22
N ALA A 168 -9.32 5.54 7.01
CA ALA A 168 -9.63 4.55 5.97
C ALA A 168 -8.54 4.45 4.88
N GLY A 169 -7.47 5.23 5.01
CA GLY A 169 -6.33 5.26 4.11
C GLY A 169 -5.93 6.67 3.69
N SER A 170 -4.90 6.75 2.84
CA SER A 170 -4.45 8.01 2.23
C SER A 170 -4.10 7.79 0.77
N PHE A 171 -4.20 8.86 -0.03
CA PHE A 171 -3.82 8.87 -1.44
C PHE A 171 -3.11 10.17 -1.81
N ILE A 172 -2.38 10.18 -2.93
CA ILE A 172 -1.77 11.39 -3.49
C ILE A 172 -2.64 11.85 -4.65
N ALA A 173 -3.04 13.12 -4.64
CA ALA A 173 -3.93 13.66 -5.64
C ALA A 173 -3.26 13.82 -7.02
N GLY A 174 -4.07 13.59 -8.06
CA GLY A 174 -3.64 13.56 -9.46
C GLY A 174 -3.90 14.84 -10.26
N GLY A 175 -4.35 15.93 -9.62
CA GLY A 175 -4.86 17.12 -10.32
C GLY A 175 -6.23 16.87 -10.94
N ASP A 176 -6.34 17.20 -12.23
CA ASP A 176 -7.55 16.99 -13.04
C ASP A 176 -7.74 15.53 -13.51
N ARG A 177 -6.82 14.63 -13.15
CA ARG A 177 -6.98 13.21 -13.46
C ARG A 177 -7.97 12.57 -12.51
N LYS A 178 -8.94 11.81 -13.05
CA LYS A 178 -9.82 10.97 -12.24
C LYS A 178 -9.00 9.89 -11.54
N MET A 179 -9.07 9.90 -10.22
CA MET A 179 -8.44 8.90 -9.35
C MET A 179 -9.52 8.03 -8.73
N SER A 180 -9.33 6.71 -8.80
CA SER A 180 -10.23 5.72 -8.20
C SER A 180 -9.47 4.92 -7.15
N MET A 181 -9.97 4.90 -5.92
CA MET A 181 -9.35 4.22 -4.78
C MET A 181 -10.32 3.22 -4.16
N GLN A 182 -9.79 2.07 -3.74
CA GLN A 182 -10.50 1.11 -2.90
C GLN A 182 -9.89 1.17 -1.51
N LEU A 183 -10.72 1.45 -0.53
CA LEU A 183 -10.35 1.76 0.85
C LEU A 183 -11.17 0.88 1.79
N ALA A 184 -10.68 0.70 3.00
CA ALA A 184 -11.32 -0.15 3.99
C ALA A 184 -11.10 0.40 5.39
N VAL A 185 -12.12 0.29 6.24
CA VAL A 185 -12.01 0.60 7.66
C VAL A 185 -12.74 -0.45 8.47
N GLY A 186 -12.13 -0.86 9.58
CA GLY A 186 -12.70 -1.81 10.55
C GLY A 186 -13.78 -1.19 11.44
N LEU A 187 -14.68 -0.39 10.85
CA LEU A 187 -15.83 0.22 11.50
C LEU A 187 -17.07 -0.28 10.76
N PRO A 188 -18.05 -0.90 11.43
CA PRO A 188 -19.33 -1.25 10.84
C PRO A 188 -20.02 0.01 10.29
N MET A 189 -20.72 -0.11 9.16
CA MET A 189 -21.39 1.03 8.54
C MET A 189 -22.47 1.65 9.44
N SER A 190 -23.12 0.84 10.28
CA SER A 190 -24.09 1.29 11.29
C SER A 190 -23.49 2.24 12.34
N ASP A 191 -22.18 2.15 12.53
CA ASP A 191 -21.44 2.91 13.54
C ASP A 191 -20.69 4.08 12.90
N ALA A 192 -21.00 4.40 11.63
CA ALA A 192 -20.39 5.47 10.87
C ALA A 192 -21.46 6.49 10.45
N THR A 193 -21.24 7.76 10.79
CA THR A 193 -22.18 8.86 10.51
C THR A 193 -21.76 9.69 9.30
N MET A 194 -20.46 9.74 8.99
CA MET A 194 -19.95 10.58 7.91
C MET A 194 -18.68 9.96 7.30
N LEU A 195 -18.57 10.07 5.97
CA LEU A 195 -17.35 9.83 5.21
C LEU A 195 -16.73 11.18 4.84
N GLY A 196 -15.42 11.32 5.04
CA GLY A 196 -14.72 12.57 4.76
C GLY A 196 -13.34 12.40 4.15
N VAL A 197 -12.89 13.48 3.52
CA VAL A 197 -11.53 13.64 3.00
C VAL A 197 -10.94 14.95 3.54
N SER A 198 -9.73 14.89 4.08
CA SER A 198 -9.01 16.04 4.64
C SER A 198 -7.61 16.17 4.06
N ALA A 199 -7.13 17.42 3.98
CA ALA A 199 -5.75 17.75 3.63
C ALA A 199 -4.75 17.31 4.73
N PRO A 200 -3.45 17.23 4.43
CA PRO A 200 -2.44 17.00 5.45
C PRO A 200 -2.47 18.09 6.51
N GLY A 201 -2.54 17.71 7.78
CA GLY A 201 -2.44 18.66 8.91
C GLY A 201 -3.64 19.58 9.10
N ASP A 202 -4.75 19.36 8.37
CA ASP A 202 -6.02 20.06 8.58
C ASP A 202 -7.10 19.08 9.06
N ASP A 203 -7.72 19.40 10.20
CA ASP A 203 -8.83 18.64 10.75
C ASP A 203 -10.17 19.02 10.12
N ARG A 204 -10.22 20.04 9.25
CA ARG A 204 -11.45 20.37 8.51
C ARG A 204 -11.65 19.41 7.34
N PRO A 205 -12.88 18.90 7.13
CA PRO A 205 -13.21 18.16 5.92
C PRO A 205 -13.18 19.08 4.71
N LEU A 206 -12.38 18.72 3.71
CA LEU A 206 -12.47 19.30 2.37
C LEU A 206 -13.68 18.76 1.62
N LEU A 207 -13.92 17.47 1.78
CA LEU A 207 -15.09 16.77 1.27
C LEU A 207 -15.74 16.03 2.45
N ALA A 208 -17.06 16.13 2.56
CA ALA A 208 -17.82 15.41 3.57
C ALA A 208 -19.13 14.88 2.98
N ALA A 209 -19.49 13.67 3.34
CA ALA A 209 -20.75 13.07 2.95
C ALA A 209 -21.37 12.35 4.15
N ASN A 210 -22.63 12.66 4.47
CA ASN A 210 -23.34 11.93 5.51
C ASN A 210 -23.59 10.51 5.03
N LEU A 211 -23.33 9.55 5.92
CA LEU A 211 -23.70 8.18 5.68
C LEU A 211 -25.16 7.98 6.12
N PRO A 212 -25.95 7.26 5.33
CA PRO A 212 -27.29 6.87 5.71
C PRO A 212 -27.18 5.87 6.87
N THR A 213 -27.75 6.26 8.00
CA THR A 213 -27.90 5.45 9.22
C THR A 213 -28.95 4.38 9.05
#